data_AF-A0A4Q4UP09-F1
#
_entry.id   AF-A0A4Q4UP09-F1
#
_cell.length_a   1.000
_cell.length_b   1.000
_cell.length_c   1.000
_cell.angle_alpha   90.00
_cell.angle_beta   90.00
_cell.angle_gamma   90.00
#
_symmetry.space_group_name_H-M   'P 1'
#
loop_
_entity.id
_entity.type
_entity.pdbx_description
1 polymer ?
#
loop_
_entity_poly.entity_id
_entity_poly.type
_entity_poly.pdbx_seq_one_letter_code
_entity_poly.pdbx_strand_id
1 'polypeptide(L)'
;MTLSRVSGALILHYLTPIPRHVPPLRTPRTALTLHRRRDLTTTTTIAAAASTAKMSEKEIKRNPHPDFKKVEASRPDWDADQRFNYKKTADPSWTFGGGANGLQTPEAAAARHVSIDPYEAGRPAPFNYKLLISAIVPRPVGFVSTMSASRRDGKEDGAEGLNLAPFSYFNMVNHDPPLFVLGVASPLERPKDTLRNLLETRECVVNIISEHFVEAANATSVDAPAGVSEWAISGLTPAFDCVDTRAPRVREAVFAVECRLESVREFESRATPGKKTGCMVVLEGTRFWVREDAVNDERNLVAPEVLRPISRLGGITYGRVTEALELPRPVFERDVGGMEGYEKLKERRKERDDSNS
;
A
#
# COMPACT_ATOMS: atom_id res chain seq x y z
N MET A 1 47.49 -18.70 -39.51
CA MET A 1 47.67 -17.54 -38.61
C MET A 1 46.63 -16.51 -39.04
N THR A 2 45.59 -16.13 -38.32
CA THR A 2 45.17 -16.37 -36.94
C THR A 2 43.65 -16.11 -36.94
N LEU A 3 42.87 -16.99 -36.31
CA LEU A 3 41.43 -16.82 -36.09
C LEU A 3 41.18 -15.69 -35.06
N SER A 4 40.07 -14.97 -35.21
CA SER A 4 39.32 -14.44 -34.06
C SER A 4 37.85 -14.80 -34.21
N ARG A 5 37.37 -15.52 -33.19
CA ARG A 5 36.06 -16.17 -33.13
C ARG A 5 35.03 -15.22 -32.56
N VAL A 6 33.89 -15.17 -33.24
CA VAL A 6 32.58 -14.82 -32.67
C VAL A 6 32.20 -15.93 -31.69
N SER A 7 31.82 -15.57 -30.46
CA SER A 7 31.19 -16.52 -29.54
C SER A 7 29.95 -15.88 -28.92
N GLY A 8 28.79 -16.32 -29.41
CA GLY A 8 27.51 -16.13 -28.75
C GLY A 8 27.41 -17.05 -27.53
N ALA A 9 26.77 -16.55 -26.47
CA ALA A 9 26.37 -17.35 -25.32
C ALA A 9 24.94 -17.86 -25.56
N LEU A 10 24.84 -19.19 -25.64
CA LEU A 10 23.64 -19.99 -25.78
C LEU A 10 22.93 -20.05 -24.41
N ILE A 11 21.71 -19.51 -24.30
CA ILE A 11 20.84 -19.75 -23.14
C ILE A 11 20.15 -21.09 -23.35
N LEU A 12 20.57 -22.10 -22.59
CA LEU A 12 20.02 -23.45 -22.64
C LEU A 12 18.74 -23.52 -21.79
N HIS A 13 17.58 -23.56 -22.47
CA HIS A 13 16.29 -23.90 -21.87
C HIS A 13 16.29 -25.38 -21.43
N TYR A 14 16.14 -25.65 -20.14
CA TYR A 14 15.70 -26.95 -19.65
C TYR A 14 14.20 -26.91 -19.35
N LEU A 15 13.41 -27.45 -20.28
CA LEU A 15 12.03 -27.86 -20.06
C LEU A 15 12.04 -29.30 -19.54
N THR A 16 11.57 -29.52 -18.32
CA THR A 16 11.22 -30.86 -17.82
C THR A 16 9.70 -31.02 -17.76
N PRO A 17 9.13 -32.13 -18.24
CA PRO A 17 7.69 -32.36 -18.22
C PRO A 17 7.22 -32.86 -16.84
N ILE A 18 6.14 -32.27 -16.33
CA ILE A 18 5.44 -32.70 -15.11
C ILE A 18 4.49 -33.86 -15.48
N PRO A 19 4.60 -35.06 -14.88
CA PRO A 19 3.62 -36.11 -15.08
C PRO A 19 2.38 -35.92 -14.19
N ARG A 20 1.20 -35.93 -14.83
CA ARG A 20 -0.10 -36.03 -14.17
C ARG A 20 -0.36 -37.48 -13.77
N HIS A 21 -0.45 -37.78 -12.47
CA HIS A 21 -1.37 -38.79 -11.94
C HIS A 21 -1.41 -38.74 -10.40
N VAL A 22 -2.58 -38.41 -9.84
CA VAL A 22 -2.90 -38.57 -8.42
C VAL A 22 -3.95 -39.69 -8.30
N PRO A 23 -3.70 -40.77 -7.54
CA PRO A 23 -4.72 -41.78 -7.25
C PRO A 23 -5.61 -41.36 -6.06
N PRO A 24 -6.87 -41.83 -5.98
CA PRO A 24 -7.79 -41.45 -4.90
C PRO A 24 -7.59 -42.35 -3.67
N LEU A 25 -7.53 -41.77 -2.47
CA LEU A 25 -7.53 -42.54 -1.22
C LEU A 25 -8.61 -42.06 -0.24
N ARG A 26 -9.67 -42.87 -0.22
CA ARG A 26 -10.58 -43.31 0.86
C ARG A 26 -10.68 -42.46 2.14
N THR A 27 -11.90 -42.00 2.40
CA THR A 27 -12.44 -41.62 3.70
C THR A 27 -12.55 -42.81 4.67
N PRO A 28 -12.25 -42.64 5.97
CA PRO A 28 -12.84 -43.45 7.02
C PRO A 28 -13.97 -42.71 7.75
N ARG A 29 -15.04 -43.45 8.01
CA ARG A 29 -16.25 -43.05 8.72
C ARG A 29 -16.08 -43.36 10.23
N THR A 30 -16.54 -42.42 11.07
CA THR A 30 -17.07 -42.59 12.44
C THR A 30 -16.20 -43.14 13.58
N ALA A 31 -16.10 -42.36 14.67
CA ALA A 31 -16.55 -42.77 16.01
C ALA A 31 -16.76 -41.54 16.91
N LEU A 32 -18.01 -41.33 17.34
CA LEU A 32 -18.35 -40.46 18.47
C LEU A 32 -17.83 -41.09 19.76
N THR A 33 -17.19 -40.29 20.62
CA THR A 33 -17.03 -40.63 22.03
C THR A 33 -17.66 -39.55 22.88
N LEU A 34 -18.83 -39.87 23.43
CA LEU A 34 -19.47 -39.14 24.53
C LEU A 34 -18.46 -38.98 25.66
N HIS A 35 -18.25 -37.74 26.14
CA HIS A 35 -17.79 -37.51 27.50
C HIS A 35 -18.86 -36.77 28.29
N ARG A 36 -19.03 -37.29 29.50
CA ARG A 36 -20.18 -37.25 30.39
C ARG A 36 -20.30 -35.88 31.07
N ARG A 37 -21.53 -35.37 31.13
CA ARG A 37 -21.94 -34.21 31.92
C ARG A 37 -21.53 -34.38 33.40
N ARG A 38 -21.07 -33.29 34.01
CA ARG A 38 -21.30 -33.01 35.42
C ARG A 38 -22.08 -31.70 35.50
N ASP A 39 -23.30 -31.82 36.00
CA ASP A 39 -24.16 -30.70 36.36
C ASP A 39 -23.57 -29.97 37.57
N LEU A 40 -23.50 -28.65 37.49
CA LEU A 40 -23.50 -27.75 38.65
C LEU A 40 -24.42 -26.58 38.28
N THR A 41 -25.63 -26.66 38.82
CA THR A 41 -26.61 -25.58 38.87
C THR A 41 -26.08 -24.47 39.77
N THR A 42 -25.94 -23.25 39.24
CA THR A 42 -26.06 -22.05 40.06
C THR A 42 -26.68 -20.93 39.23
N THR A 43 -27.95 -20.70 39.51
CA THR A 43 -28.73 -19.53 39.09
C THR A 43 -28.08 -18.28 39.66
N THR A 44 -27.57 -17.37 38.84
CA THR A 44 -27.49 -15.94 39.18
C THR A 44 -27.63 -15.11 37.91
N THR A 45 -28.77 -14.45 37.85
CA THR A 45 -29.18 -13.39 36.94
C THR A 45 -28.21 -12.22 37.03
N ILE A 46 -27.47 -11.90 35.96
CA ILE A 46 -27.03 -10.52 35.68
C ILE A 46 -27.19 -10.30 34.17
N ALA A 47 -28.31 -9.66 33.82
CA ALA A 47 -28.48 -8.98 32.57
C ALA A 47 -27.46 -7.83 32.48
N ALA A 48 -26.49 -7.96 31.59
CA ALA A 48 -25.70 -6.84 31.08
C ALA A 48 -25.41 -7.12 29.61
N ALA A 49 -26.48 -7.07 28.80
CA ALA A 49 -26.33 -6.84 27.38
C ALA A 49 -25.68 -5.47 27.22
N ALA A 50 -24.36 -5.46 27.01
CA ALA A 50 -23.63 -4.26 26.65
C ALA A 50 -24.17 -3.77 25.31
N SER A 51 -25.04 -2.77 25.38
CA SER A 51 -25.45 -1.92 24.27
C SER A 51 -24.20 -1.31 23.67
N THR A 52 -23.65 -1.93 22.62
CA THR A 52 -22.73 -1.27 21.70
C THR A 52 -23.55 -0.31 20.86
N ALA A 53 -23.83 0.86 21.44
CA ALA A 53 -24.45 1.96 20.74
C ALA A 53 -23.70 2.21 19.42
N LYS A 54 -24.44 2.16 18.31
CA LYS A 54 -23.98 2.52 16.97
C LYS A 54 -23.30 3.89 17.05
N MET A 55 -22.01 3.96 16.77
CA MET A 55 -21.44 5.20 16.25
C MET A 55 -21.48 5.15 14.73
N SER A 56 -22.39 5.93 14.16
CA SER A 56 -22.37 6.35 12.76
C SER A 56 -21.06 7.07 12.43
N GLU A 57 -20.72 7.15 11.15
CA GLU A 57 -19.55 7.88 10.67
C GLU A 57 -19.57 9.38 11.06
N LYS A 58 -20.77 9.93 11.33
CA LYS A 58 -20.98 11.26 11.92
C LYS A 58 -20.56 11.37 13.40
N GLU A 59 -20.58 10.28 14.16
CA GLU A 59 -20.26 10.25 15.60
C GLU A 59 -18.78 9.94 15.89
N ILE A 60 -18.05 9.43 14.90
CA ILE A 60 -16.59 9.46 14.91
C ILE A 60 -16.21 10.92 14.76
N LYS A 61 -16.01 11.64 15.88
CA LYS A 61 -15.33 12.95 15.87
C LYS A 61 -14.00 12.75 15.12
N ARG A 62 -13.96 13.11 13.82
CA ARG A 62 -12.72 13.35 13.10
C ARG A 62 -11.92 14.27 14.02
N ASN A 63 -10.65 13.94 14.30
CA ASN A 63 -9.85 14.68 15.28
C ASN A 63 -10.08 16.18 15.06
N PRO A 64 -10.58 16.94 16.05
CA PRO A 64 -10.82 18.35 15.86
C PRO A 64 -9.49 18.97 15.45
N HIS A 65 -9.44 19.45 14.20
CA HIS A 65 -8.28 20.18 13.75
C HIS A 65 -8.43 21.61 14.28
N PRO A 66 -7.37 22.20 14.85
CA PRO A 66 -7.34 23.64 15.06
C PRO A 66 -7.57 24.34 13.71
N ASP A 67 -7.86 25.64 13.75
CA ASP A 67 -7.93 26.47 12.54
C ASP A 67 -6.69 26.22 11.66
N PHE A 68 -6.87 25.46 10.58
CA PHE A 68 -5.76 24.92 9.82
C PHE A 68 -4.94 26.03 9.17
N LYS A 69 -5.57 27.14 8.79
CA LYS A 69 -4.86 28.28 8.20
C LYS A 69 -3.96 28.99 9.22
N LYS A 70 -4.34 29.03 10.50
CA LYS A 70 -3.43 29.48 11.56
C LYS A 70 -2.26 28.53 11.77
N VAL A 71 -2.49 27.23 11.74
CA VAL A 71 -1.41 26.24 11.85
C VAL A 71 -0.47 26.31 10.65
N GLU A 72 -1.00 26.41 9.43
CA GLU A 72 -0.23 26.56 8.21
C GLU A 72 0.64 27.82 8.24
N ALA A 73 0.08 28.98 8.63
CA ALA A 73 0.81 30.23 8.75
C ALA A 73 1.92 30.23 9.84
N SER A 74 1.89 29.26 10.77
CA SER A 74 2.94 29.10 11.79
C SER A 74 4.13 28.27 11.32
N ARG A 75 4.02 27.63 10.14
CA ARG A 75 5.07 26.78 9.57
C ARG A 75 6.01 27.61 8.70
N PRO A 76 7.24 27.14 8.47
CA PRO A 76 8.10 27.73 7.45
C PRO A 76 7.41 27.74 6.07
N ASP A 77 7.75 28.74 5.27
CA ASP A 77 7.32 28.81 3.88
C ASP A 77 7.79 27.60 3.07
N TRP A 78 7.15 27.37 1.93
CA TRP A 78 7.53 26.30 1.01
C TRP A 78 8.97 26.49 0.51
N ASP A 79 9.83 25.51 0.79
CA ASP A 79 11.19 25.45 0.24
C ASP A 79 11.16 24.94 -1.21
N ALA A 80 11.12 25.90 -2.14
CA ALA A 80 11.18 25.67 -3.58
C ALA A 80 12.58 25.25 -4.06
N ASP A 81 13.62 25.47 -3.27
CA ASP A 81 15.01 25.14 -3.60
C ASP A 81 15.40 23.73 -3.15
N GLN A 82 14.60 23.09 -2.28
CA GLN A 82 14.81 21.71 -1.89
C GLN A 82 14.84 20.76 -3.11
N ARG A 83 15.96 20.07 -3.31
CA ARG A 83 16.18 19.08 -4.37
C ARG A 83 16.28 17.67 -3.79
N PHE A 84 15.88 16.68 -4.59
CA PHE A 84 16.19 15.29 -4.31
C PHE A 84 17.72 15.09 -4.31
N ASN A 85 18.26 14.44 -3.28
CA ASN A 85 19.70 14.21 -3.19
C ASN A 85 20.03 12.92 -2.41
N TYR A 86 21.13 12.29 -2.80
CA TYR A 86 21.65 11.11 -2.13
C TYR A 86 22.58 11.48 -0.97
N LYS A 87 22.42 10.77 0.15
CA LYS A 87 23.27 10.83 1.34
C LYS A 87 24.02 9.51 1.53
N LYS A 88 25.15 9.60 2.23
CA LYS A 88 25.81 8.41 2.80
C LYS A 88 24.87 7.74 3.81
N THR A 89 25.08 6.45 4.05
CA THR A 89 24.46 5.78 5.19
C THR A 89 24.86 6.48 6.49
N ALA A 90 24.01 6.39 7.51
CA ALA A 90 24.31 6.96 8.82
C ALA A 90 25.55 6.33 9.48
N ASP A 91 25.87 5.09 9.10
CA ASP A 91 27.10 4.39 9.48
C ASP A 91 27.70 3.70 8.24
N PRO A 92 28.65 4.36 7.54
CA PRO A 92 29.36 3.77 6.41
C PRO A 92 30.32 2.64 6.79
N SER A 93 30.60 2.46 8.09
CA SER A 93 31.47 1.40 8.62
C SER A 93 30.70 0.19 9.15
N TRP A 94 29.37 0.18 9.00
CA TRP A 94 28.54 -0.90 9.47
C TRP A 94 28.92 -2.23 8.82
N THR A 95 28.93 -3.31 9.61
CA THR A 95 29.22 -4.67 9.16
C THR A 95 28.17 -5.67 9.63
N PHE A 96 28.08 -6.83 8.99
CA PHE A 96 27.14 -7.89 9.38
C PHE A 96 27.28 -8.22 10.87
N GLY A 97 26.14 -8.30 11.56
CA GLY A 97 26.08 -8.52 13.01
C GLY A 97 26.22 -7.27 13.88
N GLY A 98 26.45 -6.10 13.27
CA GLY A 98 26.63 -4.81 13.97
C GLY A 98 25.39 -4.29 14.68
N GLY A 99 24.19 -4.77 14.35
CA GLY A 99 22.95 -4.33 14.97
C GLY A 99 22.49 -2.95 14.49
N ALA A 100 21.83 -2.18 15.35
CA ALA A 100 21.41 -0.82 15.04
C ALA A 100 22.63 0.09 14.83
N ASN A 101 22.51 1.07 13.93
CA ASN A 101 23.53 2.11 13.77
C ASN A 101 23.47 3.14 14.92
N GLY A 102 24.39 4.10 14.90
CA GLY A 102 24.52 5.13 15.95
C GLY A 102 23.37 6.14 16.07
N LEU A 103 22.31 6.05 15.26
CA LEU A 103 21.16 6.96 15.39
C LEU A 103 20.24 6.61 16.55
N GLN A 104 20.31 5.38 17.08
CA GLN A 104 19.51 5.00 18.24
C GLN A 104 20.10 5.62 19.51
N THR A 105 19.35 6.51 20.16
CA THR A 105 19.79 7.10 21.43
C THR A 105 19.72 6.07 22.57
N PRO A 106 20.54 6.20 23.63
CA PRO A 106 20.47 5.33 24.80
C PRO A 106 19.07 5.27 25.43
N GLU A 107 18.37 6.40 25.47
CA GLU A 107 17.01 6.50 26.02
C GLU A 107 16.02 5.71 25.15
N ALA A 108 16.14 5.82 23.82
CA ALA A 108 15.31 5.06 22.90
C ALA A 108 15.58 3.55 22.98
N ALA A 109 16.85 3.14 23.19
CA ALA A 109 17.21 1.74 23.38
C ALA A 109 16.68 1.15 24.70
N ALA A 110 16.58 1.97 25.75
CA ALA A 110 16.06 1.55 27.06
C ALA A 110 14.52 1.52 27.12
N ALA A 111 13.83 2.16 26.17
CA ALA A 111 12.37 2.21 26.15
C ALA A 111 11.75 0.82 25.95
N ARG A 112 10.72 0.50 26.74
CA ARG A 112 10.01 -0.78 26.64
C ARG A 112 8.85 -0.69 25.65
N HIS A 113 8.63 -1.77 24.91
CA HIS A 113 7.45 -1.92 24.08
C HIS A 113 6.18 -1.99 24.94
N VAL A 114 5.09 -1.41 24.43
CA VAL A 114 3.75 -1.56 24.99
C VAL A 114 2.96 -2.50 24.08
N SER A 115 2.39 -3.56 24.66
CA SER A 115 1.48 -4.45 23.95
C SER A 115 0.11 -3.79 23.82
N ILE A 116 -0.45 -3.80 22.61
CA ILE A 116 -1.79 -3.27 22.31
C ILE A 116 -2.55 -4.36 21.56
N ASP A 117 -3.57 -4.95 22.19
CA ASP A 117 -4.47 -5.88 21.51
C ASP A 117 -5.53 -5.07 20.72
N PRO A 118 -5.59 -5.22 19.38
CA PRO A 118 -6.56 -4.48 18.56
C PRO A 118 -8.02 -4.79 18.90
N TYR A 119 -8.29 -5.85 19.68
CA TYR A 119 -9.60 -6.31 20.10
C TYR A 119 -9.81 -6.29 21.62
N GLU A 120 -8.91 -5.65 22.38
CA GLU A 120 -9.08 -5.51 23.83
C GLU A 120 -10.42 -4.85 24.20
N ALA A 121 -10.99 -5.29 25.32
CA ALA A 121 -12.29 -4.81 25.77
C ALA A 121 -12.28 -3.27 25.94
N GLY A 122 -13.24 -2.59 25.33
CA GLY A 122 -13.37 -1.14 25.39
C GLY A 122 -12.57 -0.35 24.34
N ARG A 123 -11.75 -1.01 23.52
CA ARG A 123 -11.01 -0.34 22.43
C ARG A 123 -11.88 -0.13 21.19
N PRO A 124 -12.12 1.12 20.75
CA PRO A 124 -12.87 1.38 19.53
C PRO A 124 -12.05 1.04 18.27
N ALA A 125 -12.67 0.42 17.25
CA ALA A 125 -12.02 0.14 15.96
C ALA A 125 -11.36 1.38 15.30
N PRO A 126 -11.90 2.61 15.41
CA PRO A 126 -11.22 3.81 14.90
C PRO A 126 -9.84 4.09 15.52
N PHE A 127 -9.51 3.55 16.70
CA PHE A 127 -8.16 3.68 17.27
C PHE A 127 -7.14 2.82 16.52
N ASN A 128 -7.57 1.65 16.02
CA ASN A 128 -6.73 0.84 15.14
C ASN A 128 -6.44 1.60 13.84
N TYR A 129 -7.45 2.25 13.26
CA TYR A 129 -7.25 3.12 12.09
C TYR A 129 -6.20 4.21 12.36
N LYS A 130 -6.38 5.00 13.43
CA LYS A 130 -5.45 6.10 13.77
C LYS A 130 -4.01 5.59 13.96
N LEU A 131 -3.85 4.50 14.72
CA LEU A 131 -2.55 3.90 15.00
C LEU A 131 -1.87 3.38 13.72
N LEU A 132 -2.61 2.64 12.89
CA LEU A 132 -2.05 2.03 11.68
C LEU A 132 -1.64 3.07 10.64
N ILE A 133 -2.45 4.12 10.41
CA ILE A 133 -2.09 5.17 9.44
C ILE A 133 -0.95 6.08 9.91
N SER A 134 -0.66 6.14 11.22
CA SER A 134 0.51 6.86 11.73
C SER A 134 1.76 5.99 11.80
N ALA A 135 1.60 4.67 12.02
CA ALA A 135 2.72 3.73 12.16
C ALA A 135 3.23 3.20 10.81
N ILE A 136 2.33 3.01 9.83
CA ILE A 136 2.68 2.52 8.49
C ILE A 136 2.81 3.74 7.58
N VAL A 137 4.01 4.33 7.57
CA VAL A 137 4.37 5.53 6.80
C VAL A 137 5.83 5.44 6.33
N PRO A 138 6.21 6.12 5.23
CA PRO A 138 5.36 6.79 4.26
C PRO A 138 4.54 5.79 3.43
N ARG A 139 3.27 6.11 3.13
CA ARG A 139 2.45 5.30 2.21
C ARG A 139 2.43 5.92 0.81
N PRO A 140 2.67 5.17 -0.26
CA PRO A 140 2.38 5.66 -1.59
C PRO A 140 0.87 5.87 -1.76
N VAL A 141 0.49 6.74 -2.69
CA VAL A 141 -0.91 7.04 -2.98
C VAL A 141 -1.24 6.59 -4.40
N GLY A 142 -2.15 5.63 -4.52
CA GLY A 142 -2.76 5.29 -5.80
C GLY A 142 -3.83 6.32 -6.13
N PHE A 143 -3.62 7.13 -7.16
CA PHE A 143 -4.58 8.13 -7.61
C PHE A 143 -5.37 7.60 -8.80
N VAL A 144 -6.57 7.11 -8.51
CA VAL A 144 -7.29 6.19 -9.39
C VAL A 144 -8.34 6.96 -10.19
N SER A 145 -8.16 6.95 -11.50
CA SER A 145 -9.16 7.38 -12.47
C SER A 145 -10.02 6.20 -12.89
N THR A 146 -11.33 6.39 -12.89
CA THR A 146 -12.31 5.39 -13.34
C THR A 146 -13.40 6.04 -14.16
N MET A 147 -14.15 5.22 -14.87
CA MET A 147 -15.27 5.66 -15.69
C MET A 147 -16.50 4.81 -15.38
N SER A 148 -17.66 5.45 -15.26
CA SER A 148 -18.95 4.76 -15.13
C SER A 148 -19.30 4.02 -16.42
N ALA A 149 -19.91 2.84 -16.30
CA ALA A 149 -20.42 2.10 -17.46
C ALA A 149 -21.52 2.85 -18.23
N SER A 150 -22.20 3.81 -17.58
CA SER A 150 -23.25 4.63 -18.19
C SER A 150 -22.73 5.74 -19.10
N ARG A 151 -21.43 6.04 -19.07
CA ARG A 151 -20.83 7.05 -19.94
C ARG A 151 -20.89 6.58 -21.39
N ARG A 152 -21.51 7.39 -22.25
CA ARG A 152 -21.58 7.14 -23.71
C ARG A 152 -20.22 7.41 -24.37
N ASP A 153 -19.81 6.50 -25.24
CA ASP A 153 -18.62 6.67 -26.09
C ASP A 153 -18.81 7.92 -26.98
N GLY A 154 -17.77 8.75 -27.11
CA GLY A 154 -17.77 9.94 -27.99
C GLY A 154 -18.01 11.32 -27.34
N LYS A 155 -18.19 11.42 -26.01
CA LYS A 155 -18.01 12.70 -25.30
C LYS A 155 -16.55 12.80 -24.83
N GLU A 156 -15.65 13.29 -25.69
CA GLU A 156 -14.26 13.56 -25.31
C GLU A 156 -14.15 14.79 -24.38
N ASP A 157 -15.11 15.72 -24.45
CA ASP A 157 -14.99 17.04 -23.81
C ASP A 157 -15.71 17.22 -22.46
N GLY A 158 -16.19 16.13 -21.85
CA GLY A 158 -16.99 16.21 -20.60
C GLY A 158 -16.40 15.42 -19.44
N ALA A 159 -16.52 15.93 -18.20
CA ALA A 159 -16.16 15.19 -16.97
C ALA A 159 -17.26 14.22 -16.48
N GLU A 160 -18.46 14.30 -17.04
CA GLU A 160 -19.65 13.53 -16.62
C GLU A 160 -19.42 12.00 -16.66
N GLY A 161 -19.53 11.32 -15.52
CA GLY A 161 -19.30 9.88 -15.44
C GLY A 161 -17.82 9.47 -15.40
N LEU A 162 -16.90 10.42 -15.22
CA LEU A 162 -15.51 10.15 -14.81
C LEU A 162 -15.36 10.42 -13.33
N ASN A 163 -14.64 9.55 -12.64
CA ASN A 163 -14.29 9.73 -11.24
C ASN A 163 -12.78 9.69 -11.06
N LEU A 164 -12.29 10.43 -10.08
CA LEU A 164 -10.88 10.49 -9.74
C LEU A 164 -10.76 10.57 -8.22
N ALA A 165 -10.02 9.65 -7.59
CA ALA A 165 -9.92 9.63 -6.13
C ALA A 165 -8.56 9.10 -5.63
N PRO A 166 -8.06 9.58 -4.48
CA PRO A 166 -6.77 9.17 -3.93
C PRO A 166 -6.93 8.05 -2.89
N PHE A 167 -6.07 7.05 -2.96
CA PHE A 167 -6.08 5.90 -2.04
C PHE A 167 -4.68 5.64 -1.48
N SER A 168 -4.52 5.81 -0.17
CA SER A 168 -3.24 5.52 0.50
C SER A 168 -3.10 4.08 1.00
N TYR A 169 -4.10 3.22 0.77
CA TYR A 169 -3.99 1.77 0.97
C TYR A 169 -3.59 1.13 -0.35
N PHE A 170 -2.49 1.61 -0.92
CA PHE A 170 -1.99 1.25 -2.25
C PHE A 170 -0.58 0.68 -2.15
N ASN A 171 -0.27 -0.35 -2.93
CA ASN A 171 1.11 -0.83 -3.15
C ASN A 171 1.21 -1.71 -4.41
N MET A 172 2.44 -2.02 -4.84
CA MET A 172 2.74 -3.07 -5.83
C MET A 172 2.84 -4.44 -5.14
N VAL A 173 2.35 -5.48 -5.80
CA VAL A 173 2.30 -6.87 -5.33
C VAL A 173 3.27 -7.76 -6.12
N ASN A 174 3.32 -7.60 -7.43
CA ASN A 174 4.12 -8.44 -8.33
C ASN A 174 4.60 -7.65 -9.54
N HIS A 175 5.65 -8.13 -10.22
CA HIS A 175 6.18 -7.51 -11.44
C HIS A 175 5.89 -8.34 -12.72
N ASP A 176 5.63 -9.64 -12.60
CA ASP A 176 5.27 -10.50 -13.75
C ASP A 176 4.15 -11.51 -13.38
N PRO A 177 2.87 -11.21 -13.67
CA PRO A 177 2.40 -9.95 -14.26
C PRO A 177 2.50 -8.76 -13.28
N PRO A 178 2.50 -7.51 -13.77
CA PRO A 178 2.47 -6.32 -12.91
C PRO A 178 1.16 -6.27 -12.13
N LEU A 179 1.20 -6.48 -10.82
CA LEU A 179 0.02 -6.47 -9.96
C LEU A 179 0.11 -5.38 -8.91
N PHE A 180 -1.01 -4.70 -8.67
CA PHE A 180 -1.16 -3.66 -7.66
C PHE A 180 -2.34 -3.98 -6.74
N VAL A 181 -2.30 -3.47 -5.52
CA VAL A 181 -3.39 -3.59 -4.55
C VAL A 181 -3.95 -2.24 -4.17
N LEU A 182 -5.27 -2.19 -4.00
CA LEU A 182 -6.02 -1.03 -3.54
C LEU A 182 -6.99 -1.43 -2.42
N GLY A 183 -6.83 -0.85 -1.24
CA GLY A 183 -7.78 -0.97 -0.14
C GLY A 183 -8.88 0.09 -0.23
N VAL A 184 -10.14 -0.35 -0.38
CA VAL A 184 -11.30 0.54 -0.42
C VAL A 184 -12.11 0.35 0.86
N ALA A 185 -12.23 1.41 1.67
CA ALA A 185 -13.01 1.43 2.90
C ALA A 185 -14.52 1.57 2.62
N SER A 186 -15.09 0.65 1.84
CA SER A 186 -16.52 0.51 1.60
C SER A 186 -16.87 -0.96 1.31
N PRO A 187 -18.04 -1.45 1.74
CA PRO A 187 -18.52 -2.78 1.37
C PRO A 187 -18.98 -2.82 -0.10
N LEU A 188 -19.10 -4.02 -0.68
CA LEU A 188 -19.64 -4.28 -2.02
C LEU A 188 -21.13 -3.99 -2.13
N GLU A 189 -21.89 -4.14 -1.03
CA GLU A 189 -23.33 -3.83 -1.00
C GLU A 189 -23.60 -2.33 -1.22
N ARG A 190 -22.68 -1.48 -0.77
CA ARG A 190 -22.76 -0.02 -0.94
C ARG A 190 -21.37 0.53 -1.32
N PRO A 191 -20.92 0.27 -2.54
CA PRO A 191 -19.58 0.62 -2.96
C PRO A 191 -19.48 2.13 -3.20
N LYS A 192 -18.30 2.71 -2.90
CA LYS A 192 -17.91 4.02 -3.42
C LYS A 192 -17.80 3.97 -4.95
N ASP A 193 -17.90 5.13 -5.60
CA ASP A 193 -17.99 5.22 -7.05
C ASP A 193 -16.80 4.58 -7.78
N THR A 194 -15.56 4.75 -7.30
CA THR A 194 -14.39 4.06 -7.87
C THR A 194 -14.56 2.53 -7.86
N LEU A 195 -15.03 1.95 -6.75
CA LEU A 195 -15.22 0.51 -6.63
C LEU A 195 -16.39 0.04 -7.50
N ARG A 196 -17.48 0.81 -7.54
CA ARG A 196 -18.63 0.56 -8.42
C ARG A 196 -18.18 0.52 -9.89
N ASN A 197 -17.48 1.56 -10.34
CA ASN A 197 -16.97 1.68 -11.69
C ASN A 197 -16.05 0.50 -12.03
N LEU A 198 -15.12 0.13 -11.13
CA LEU A 198 -14.25 -1.04 -11.33
C LEU A 198 -15.03 -2.35 -11.46
N LEU A 199 -16.07 -2.56 -10.68
CA LEU A 199 -16.90 -3.77 -10.78
C LEU A 199 -17.67 -3.84 -12.10
N GLU A 200 -18.11 -2.69 -12.62
CA GLU A 200 -18.91 -2.59 -13.85
C GLU A 200 -18.05 -2.62 -15.12
N THR A 201 -16.93 -1.87 -15.14
CA THR A 201 -16.10 -1.68 -16.34
C THR A 201 -14.82 -2.48 -16.34
N ARG A 202 -14.37 -2.95 -15.17
CA ARG A 202 -13.10 -3.67 -14.97
C ARG A 202 -11.87 -2.89 -15.39
N GLU A 203 -11.97 -1.58 -15.47
CA GLU A 203 -10.97 -0.70 -16.09
C GLU A 203 -10.68 0.50 -15.19
N CYS A 204 -9.40 0.87 -15.09
CA CYS A 204 -8.98 2.11 -14.43
C CYS A 204 -7.59 2.54 -14.87
N VAL A 205 -7.20 3.74 -14.47
CA VAL A 205 -5.80 4.19 -14.50
C VAL A 205 -5.35 4.54 -13.09
N VAL A 206 -4.21 4.00 -12.67
CA VAL A 206 -3.52 4.40 -11.44
C VAL A 206 -2.45 5.43 -11.79
N ASN A 207 -2.54 6.62 -11.21
CA ASN A 207 -1.58 7.71 -11.39
C ASN A 207 -0.76 7.88 -10.10
N ILE A 208 0.51 8.25 -10.22
CA ILE A 208 1.34 8.63 -9.06
C ILE A 208 1.25 10.15 -8.86
N ILE A 209 0.93 10.56 -7.63
CA ILE A 209 0.82 11.98 -7.27
C ILE A 209 2.23 12.57 -7.13
N SER A 210 2.45 13.69 -7.81
CA SER A 210 3.67 14.50 -7.72
C SER A 210 3.42 15.80 -6.96
N GLU A 211 4.49 16.42 -6.44
CA GLU A 211 4.44 17.67 -5.68
C GLU A 211 3.61 18.78 -6.37
N HIS A 212 3.73 18.94 -7.70
CA HIS A 212 3.13 20.06 -8.43
C HIS A 212 1.60 20.02 -8.55
N PHE A 213 0.93 18.95 -8.10
CA PHE A 213 -0.53 18.85 -8.14
C PHE A 213 -1.15 18.22 -6.88
N VAL A 214 -0.44 18.28 -5.75
CA VAL A 214 -0.87 17.65 -4.50
C VAL A 214 -2.17 18.24 -3.95
N GLU A 215 -2.38 19.55 -4.05
CA GLU A 215 -3.59 20.23 -3.61
C GLU A 215 -4.80 19.78 -4.44
N ALA A 216 -4.63 19.73 -5.77
CA ALA A 216 -5.64 19.27 -6.71
C ALA A 216 -6.00 17.80 -6.46
N ALA A 217 -5.00 16.94 -6.25
CA ALA A 217 -5.23 15.55 -5.90
C ALA A 217 -5.92 15.40 -4.54
N ASN A 218 -5.56 16.20 -3.53
CA ASN A 218 -6.24 16.20 -2.24
C ASN A 218 -7.70 16.68 -2.34
N ALA A 219 -7.99 17.65 -3.21
CA ALA A 219 -9.35 18.16 -3.43
C ALA A 219 -10.32 17.07 -3.89
N THR A 220 -9.85 16.07 -4.62
CA THR A 220 -10.66 14.90 -5.03
C THR A 220 -11.08 13.97 -3.88
N SER A 221 -10.54 14.16 -2.67
CA SER A 221 -10.98 13.40 -1.49
C SER A 221 -12.25 13.95 -0.84
N VAL A 222 -12.85 14.99 -1.43
CA VAL A 222 -14.14 15.56 -1.01
C VAL A 222 -15.25 14.51 -1.07
N ASP A 223 -16.22 14.61 -0.17
CA ASP A 223 -17.40 13.74 -0.13
C ASP A 223 -18.43 14.20 -1.20
N ALA A 224 -18.03 14.10 -2.47
CA ALA A 224 -18.86 14.48 -3.59
C ALA A 224 -20.09 13.55 -3.72
N PRO A 225 -21.28 14.08 -4.06
CA PRO A 225 -22.43 13.24 -4.40
C PRO A 225 -22.15 12.39 -5.64
N ALA A 226 -22.78 11.22 -5.71
CA ALA A 226 -22.71 10.37 -6.90
C ALA A 226 -23.11 11.15 -8.17
N GLY A 227 -22.33 10.97 -9.24
CA GLY A 227 -22.50 11.68 -10.51
C GLY A 227 -21.77 13.03 -10.61
N VAL A 228 -21.28 13.58 -9.49
CA VAL A 228 -20.39 14.75 -9.50
C VAL A 228 -18.96 14.28 -9.74
N SER A 229 -18.32 14.78 -10.79
CA SER A 229 -16.96 14.40 -11.16
C SER A 229 -15.91 15.21 -10.41
N GLU A 230 -14.94 14.53 -9.80
CA GLU A 230 -13.82 15.15 -9.10
C GLU A 230 -12.81 15.83 -10.05
N TRP A 231 -12.87 15.55 -11.35
CA TRP A 231 -12.05 16.21 -12.37
C TRP A 231 -12.32 17.73 -12.39
N ALA A 232 -13.60 18.14 -12.33
CA ALA A 232 -13.95 19.55 -12.26
C ALA A 232 -13.54 20.21 -10.94
N ILE A 233 -13.58 19.45 -9.83
CA ILE A 233 -13.22 19.93 -8.49
C ILE A 233 -11.71 20.15 -8.38
N SER A 234 -10.93 19.24 -8.91
CA SER A 234 -9.46 19.30 -8.88
C SER A 234 -8.86 20.25 -9.92
N GLY A 235 -9.56 20.48 -11.03
CA GLY A 235 -9.03 21.22 -12.17
C GLY A 235 -7.95 20.47 -12.95
N LEU A 236 -7.74 19.17 -12.67
CA LEU A 236 -6.82 18.32 -13.41
C LEU A 236 -7.38 17.97 -14.79
N THR A 237 -6.49 17.63 -15.72
CA THR A 237 -6.90 17.39 -17.10
C THR A 237 -6.95 15.90 -17.41
N PRO A 238 -8.10 15.35 -17.83
CA PRO A 238 -8.15 13.99 -18.32
C PRO A 238 -7.43 13.89 -19.68
N ALA A 239 -6.50 12.95 -19.81
CA ALA A 239 -5.88 12.58 -21.08
C ALA A 239 -6.49 11.26 -21.58
N PHE A 240 -7.18 11.31 -22.73
CA PHE A 240 -7.89 10.19 -23.34
C PHE A 240 -7.04 9.46 -24.39
N ASP A 241 -5.72 9.39 -24.17
CA ASP A 241 -4.75 8.70 -25.04
C ASP A 241 -4.40 7.29 -24.56
N CYS A 242 -5.10 6.79 -23.53
CA CYS A 242 -4.98 5.41 -23.05
C CYS A 242 -5.38 4.40 -24.15
N VAL A 243 -4.71 3.24 -24.16
CA VAL A 243 -4.81 2.26 -25.26
C VAL A 243 -5.60 1.01 -24.85
N ASP A 244 -5.39 0.52 -23.63
CA ASP A 244 -5.95 -0.73 -23.10
C ASP A 244 -7.14 -0.51 -22.14
N THR A 245 -7.42 0.76 -21.79
CA THR A 245 -8.57 1.21 -21.00
C THR A 245 -9.19 2.49 -21.56
N ARG A 246 -10.50 2.66 -21.35
CA ARG A 246 -11.24 3.88 -21.66
C ARG A 246 -11.15 4.95 -20.57
N ALA A 247 -10.72 4.61 -19.36
CA ALA A 247 -10.54 5.59 -18.29
C ALA A 247 -9.35 6.49 -18.64
N PRO A 248 -9.46 7.83 -18.54
CA PRO A 248 -8.35 8.71 -18.86
C PRO A 248 -7.29 8.67 -17.77
N ARG A 249 -6.02 8.84 -18.16
CA ARG A 249 -4.95 9.16 -17.22
C ARG A 249 -4.97 10.64 -16.85
N VAL A 250 -4.30 11.01 -15.77
CA VAL A 250 -4.09 12.41 -15.39
C VAL A 250 -2.98 12.97 -16.27
N ARG A 251 -3.27 14.01 -17.06
CA ARG A 251 -2.28 14.60 -17.98
C ARG A 251 -1.05 15.13 -17.24
N GLU A 252 -1.26 15.67 -16.05
CA GLU A 252 -0.23 16.25 -15.19
C GLU A 252 0.66 15.20 -14.51
N ALA A 253 0.29 13.91 -14.51
CA ALA A 253 1.04 12.85 -13.86
C ALA A 253 2.33 12.52 -14.62
N VAL A 254 3.43 12.30 -13.87
CA VAL A 254 4.71 11.86 -14.44
C VAL A 254 4.72 10.36 -14.74
N PHE A 255 4.02 9.57 -13.92
CA PHE A 255 3.88 8.13 -14.10
C PHE A 255 2.42 7.71 -13.91
N ALA A 256 1.92 6.89 -14.85
CA ALA A 256 0.58 6.31 -14.77
C ALA A 256 0.57 4.87 -15.31
N VAL A 257 -0.39 4.09 -14.85
CA VAL A 257 -0.55 2.68 -15.20
C VAL A 257 -2.00 2.44 -15.60
N GLU A 258 -2.21 2.02 -16.84
CA GLU A 258 -3.49 1.46 -17.26
C GLU A 258 -3.67 0.09 -16.62
N CYS A 259 -4.84 -0.18 -16.08
CA CYS A 259 -5.09 -1.34 -15.27
C CYS A 259 -6.42 -2.01 -15.61
N ARG A 260 -6.43 -3.34 -15.49
CA ARG A 260 -7.66 -4.14 -15.44
C ARG A 260 -7.91 -4.68 -14.06
N LEU A 261 -9.19 -4.81 -13.70
CA LEU A 261 -9.60 -5.48 -12.47
C LEU A 261 -9.25 -6.97 -12.57
N GLU A 262 -8.38 -7.42 -11.67
CA GLU A 262 -8.04 -8.84 -11.53
C GLU A 262 -9.05 -9.49 -10.57
N SER A 263 -9.03 -9.12 -9.29
CA SER A 263 -9.93 -9.67 -8.27
C SER A 263 -10.37 -8.64 -7.23
N VAL A 264 -11.46 -8.98 -6.53
CA VAL A 264 -11.95 -8.22 -5.38
C VAL A 264 -12.27 -9.17 -4.25
N ARG A 265 -11.77 -8.85 -3.05
CA ARG A 265 -12.05 -9.59 -1.81
C ARG A 265 -12.62 -8.65 -0.76
N GLU A 266 -13.77 -8.97 -0.21
CA GLU A 266 -14.41 -8.21 0.86
C GLU A 266 -14.02 -8.74 2.25
N PHE A 267 -13.95 -7.84 3.24
CA PHE A 267 -13.61 -8.15 4.62
C PHE A 267 -14.76 -7.88 5.59
N GLU A 268 -14.74 -8.63 6.68
CA GLU A 268 -15.74 -8.56 7.74
C GLU A 268 -15.14 -8.01 9.04
N SER A 269 -15.94 -7.20 9.74
CA SER A 269 -15.58 -6.62 11.03
C SER A 269 -15.45 -7.69 12.10
N ARG A 270 -14.34 -7.68 12.83
CA ARG A 270 -14.21 -8.46 14.07
C ARG A 270 -14.91 -7.81 15.27
N ALA A 271 -15.08 -6.49 15.25
CA ALA A 271 -15.82 -5.76 16.28
C ALA A 271 -17.35 -5.83 16.10
N THR A 272 -17.81 -6.21 14.90
CA THR A 272 -19.24 -6.33 14.58
C THR A 272 -19.44 -7.47 13.59
N PRO A 273 -19.47 -8.74 14.04
CA PRO A 273 -19.64 -9.89 13.18
C PRO A 273 -20.83 -9.75 12.21
N GLY A 274 -20.67 -10.23 10.98
CA GLY A 274 -21.63 -10.08 9.88
C GLY A 274 -21.56 -8.73 9.14
N LYS A 275 -20.90 -7.71 9.69
CA LYS A 275 -20.74 -6.40 9.03
C LYS A 275 -19.53 -6.40 8.08
N LYS A 276 -19.77 -6.16 6.80
CA LYS A 276 -18.72 -5.90 5.81
C LYS A 276 -18.15 -4.48 5.96
N THR A 277 -16.83 -4.33 5.90
CA THR A 277 -16.15 -3.07 6.24
C THR A 277 -15.28 -2.48 5.14
N GLY A 278 -14.87 -3.29 4.17
CA GLY A 278 -13.97 -2.83 3.12
C GLY A 278 -13.60 -3.95 2.16
N CYS A 279 -12.98 -3.55 1.06
CA CYS A 279 -12.55 -4.43 -0.01
C CYS A 279 -11.05 -4.28 -0.26
N MET A 280 -10.39 -5.39 -0.57
CA MET A 280 -9.11 -5.43 -1.26
C MET A 280 -9.40 -5.64 -2.74
N VAL A 281 -8.91 -4.73 -3.56
CA VAL A 281 -8.98 -4.80 -5.01
C VAL A 281 -7.57 -5.09 -5.53
N VAL A 282 -7.45 -6.06 -6.43
CA VAL A 282 -6.20 -6.35 -7.15
C VAL A 282 -6.36 -5.89 -8.60
N LEU A 283 -5.36 -5.16 -9.08
CA LEU A 283 -5.32 -4.58 -10.42
C LEU A 283 -4.12 -5.13 -11.17
N GLU A 284 -4.32 -5.59 -12.41
CA GLU A 284 -3.25 -5.98 -13.32
C GLU A 284 -2.90 -4.80 -14.23
N GLY A 285 -1.64 -4.38 -14.23
CA GLY A 285 -1.14 -3.31 -15.08
C GLY A 285 -0.97 -3.80 -16.52
N THR A 286 -1.65 -3.16 -17.46
CA THR A 286 -1.61 -3.50 -18.90
C THR A 286 -0.69 -2.58 -19.70
N ARG A 287 -0.49 -1.34 -19.24
CA ARG A 287 0.40 -0.35 -19.89
C ARG A 287 0.95 0.67 -18.92
N PHE A 288 2.21 1.07 -19.13
CA PHE A 288 2.86 2.14 -18.39
C PHE A 288 3.00 3.40 -19.25
N TRP A 289 2.74 4.54 -18.63
CA TRP A 289 2.99 5.88 -19.15
C TRP A 289 4.03 6.55 -18.28
N VAL A 290 5.11 7.03 -18.88
CA VAL A 290 6.16 7.77 -18.19
C VAL A 290 6.50 9.00 -19.00
N ARG A 291 6.64 10.15 -18.33
CA ARG A 291 7.11 11.39 -18.96
C ARG A 291 8.54 11.18 -19.48
N GLU A 292 8.81 11.67 -20.69
CA GLU A 292 10.07 11.41 -21.41
C GLU A 292 11.32 11.90 -20.67
N ASP A 293 11.22 13.00 -19.93
CA ASP A 293 12.29 13.58 -19.13
C ASP A 293 12.51 12.85 -17.80
N ALA A 294 11.59 11.97 -17.42
CA ALA A 294 11.64 11.23 -16.16
C ALA A 294 12.13 9.80 -16.34
N VAL A 295 12.19 9.28 -17.56
CA VAL A 295 12.53 7.88 -17.83
C VAL A 295 13.92 7.78 -18.47
N ASN A 296 14.70 6.77 -18.09
CA ASN A 296 15.97 6.49 -18.77
C ASN A 296 15.76 5.85 -20.16
N ASP A 297 16.82 5.83 -20.97
CA ASP A 297 16.80 5.31 -22.36
C ASP A 297 16.27 3.88 -22.47
N GLU A 298 16.55 3.05 -21.47
CA GLU A 298 16.14 1.64 -21.39
C GLU A 298 14.69 1.46 -20.93
N ARG A 299 14.03 2.54 -20.50
CA ARG A 299 12.64 2.55 -20.01
C ARG A 299 12.39 1.65 -18.80
N ASN A 300 13.39 1.48 -17.95
CA ASN A 300 13.35 0.60 -16.78
C ASN A 300 13.53 1.36 -15.44
N LEU A 301 13.84 2.66 -15.48
CA LEU A 301 14.01 3.49 -14.29
C LEU A 301 13.35 4.86 -14.47
N VAL A 302 12.73 5.33 -13.38
CA VAL A 302 12.11 6.66 -13.28
C VAL A 302 12.92 7.52 -12.32
N ALA A 303 13.32 8.70 -12.76
CA ALA A 303 14.08 9.69 -12.01
C ALA A 303 13.21 10.30 -10.87
N PRO A 304 13.50 10.03 -9.58
CA PRO A 304 12.72 10.55 -8.46
C PRO A 304 12.74 12.07 -8.36
N GLU A 305 13.82 12.72 -8.80
CA GLU A 305 13.97 14.18 -8.85
C GLU A 305 12.99 14.86 -9.82
N VAL A 306 12.52 14.12 -10.83
CA VAL A 306 11.51 14.54 -11.81
C VAL A 306 10.12 14.10 -11.36
N LEU A 307 9.97 12.86 -10.90
CA LEU A 307 8.71 12.30 -10.41
C LEU A 307 8.17 13.06 -9.19
N ARG A 308 9.05 13.52 -8.29
CA ARG A 308 8.71 14.25 -7.05
C ARG A 308 7.49 13.64 -6.33
N PRO A 309 7.50 12.32 -6.03
CA PRO A 309 6.30 11.65 -5.57
C PRO A 309 5.89 12.12 -4.17
N ILE A 310 4.59 12.20 -3.95
CA ILE A 310 4.00 12.53 -2.66
C ILE A 310 3.55 11.26 -1.94
N SER A 311 3.89 11.18 -0.66
CA SER A 311 3.41 10.13 0.24
C SER A 311 2.33 10.63 1.20
N ARG A 312 1.49 9.72 1.69
CA ARG A 312 0.56 9.99 2.78
C ARG A 312 1.14 9.49 4.10
N LEU A 313 1.07 10.33 5.13
CA LEU A 313 1.50 10.01 6.49
C LEU A 313 0.29 9.80 7.43
N GLY A 314 0.46 10.04 8.72
CA GLY A 314 -0.62 10.03 9.71
C GLY A 314 -1.56 11.25 9.57
N GLY A 315 -2.85 11.03 9.79
CA GLY A 315 -3.86 12.09 9.75
C GLY A 315 -3.95 12.79 8.39
N ILE A 316 -3.81 14.11 8.38
CA ILE A 316 -3.88 14.97 7.18
C ILE A 316 -2.49 15.27 6.58
N THR A 317 -1.44 14.65 7.10
CA THR A 317 -0.06 14.97 6.72
C THR A 317 0.35 14.24 5.45
N TYR A 318 1.02 14.96 4.55
CA TYR A 318 1.69 14.46 3.37
C TYR A 318 3.21 14.60 3.53
N GLY A 319 3.99 13.74 2.86
CA GLY A 319 5.45 13.78 2.89
C GLY A 319 6.03 13.88 1.48
N ARG A 320 7.03 14.75 1.31
CA ARG A 320 7.85 14.86 0.09
C ARG A 320 8.95 13.79 0.10
N VAL A 321 9.39 13.36 -1.08
CA VAL A 321 10.59 12.53 -1.23
C VAL A 321 11.75 13.41 -1.70
N THR A 322 12.61 13.82 -0.76
CA THR A 322 13.68 14.82 -1.00
C THR A 322 15.08 14.30 -0.72
N GLU A 323 15.22 13.19 -0.03
CA GLU A 323 16.52 12.61 0.31
C GLU A 323 16.45 11.08 0.19
N ALA A 324 17.55 10.47 -0.24
CA ALA A 324 17.69 9.03 -0.33
C ALA A 324 19.09 8.58 0.06
N LEU A 325 19.25 7.29 0.31
CA LEU A 325 20.53 6.62 0.46
C LEU A 325 20.43 5.28 -0.26
N GLU A 326 21.57 4.73 -0.65
CA GLU A 326 21.64 3.47 -1.38
C GLU A 326 22.36 2.41 -0.56
N LEU A 327 21.79 1.21 -0.54
CA LEU A 327 22.36 0.03 0.08
C LEU A 327 22.24 -1.14 -0.90
N PRO A 328 23.34 -1.78 -1.31
CA PRO A 328 23.27 -2.94 -2.18
C PRO A 328 22.59 -4.10 -1.44
N ARG A 329 21.81 -4.90 -2.16
CA ARG A 329 21.24 -6.13 -1.60
C ARG A 329 22.39 -7.12 -1.33
N PRO A 330 22.61 -7.56 -0.08
CA PRO A 330 23.65 -8.53 0.23
C PRO A 330 23.35 -9.90 -0.38
N VAL A 331 24.40 -10.60 -0.79
CA VAL A 331 24.38 -11.99 -1.25
C VAL A 331 24.93 -12.86 -0.13
N PHE A 332 24.13 -13.81 0.35
CA PHE A 332 24.47 -14.64 1.51
C PHE A 332 25.81 -15.36 1.35
N GLU A 333 26.03 -16.07 0.23
CA GLU A 333 27.27 -16.80 0.00
C GLU A 333 28.50 -15.88 -0.09
N ARG A 334 28.40 -14.77 -0.82
CA ARG A 334 29.54 -13.88 -1.09
C ARG A 334 29.83 -12.90 0.04
N ASP A 335 28.80 -12.18 0.48
CA ASP A 335 28.97 -11.01 1.37
C ASP A 335 28.94 -11.44 2.84
N VAL A 336 28.08 -12.40 3.20
CA VAL A 336 28.04 -12.95 4.56
C VAL A 336 29.12 -14.01 4.75
N GLY A 337 29.55 -14.69 3.68
CA GLY A 337 30.49 -15.81 3.74
C GLY A 337 29.79 -17.17 3.89
N GLY A 338 28.56 -17.28 3.40
CA GLY A 338 27.74 -18.48 3.49
C GLY A 338 27.47 -18.91 4.93
N MET A 339 27.33 -20.21 5.13
CA MET A 339 27.05 -20.78 6.45
C MET A 339 28.20 -20.58 7.46
N GLU A 340 29.46 -20.59 7.02
CA GLU A 340 30.60 -20.39 7.90
C GLU A 340 30.60 -18.96 8.48
N GLY A 341 30.41 -17.96 7.63
CA GLY A 341 30.32 -16.57 8.06
C GLY A 341 29.11 -16.32 8.97
N TYR A 342 27.98 -16.99 8.69
CA TYR A 342 26.81 -16.96 9.55
C TYR A 342 27.06 -17.54 10.96
N GLU A 343 27.70 -18.70 11.08
CA GLU A 343 27.99 -19.27 12.41
C GLU A 343 28.96 -18.39 13.21
N LYS A 344 29.98 -17.81 12.56
CA LYS A 344 30.87 -16.80 13.21
C LYS A 344 30.08 -15.60 13.74
N LEU A 345 29.10 -15.10 12.98
CA LEU A 345 28.25 -13.98 13.41
C LEU A 345 27.42 -14.33 14.64
N LYS A 346 26.92 -15.56 14.69
CA LYS A 346 26.10 -16.07 15.79
C LYS A 346 26.94 -16.28 17.06
N GLU A 347 28.16 -16.80 16.94
CA GLU A 347 29.11 -16.90 18.06
C GLU A 347 29.45 -15.53 18.64
N ARG A 348 29.84 -14.56 17.79
CA ARG A 348 30.11 -13.18 18.23
C ARG A 348 28.92 -12.53 18.92
N ARG A 349 27.69 -12.80 18.45
CA ARG A 349 26.49 -12.29 19.09
C ARG A 349 26.34 -12.87 20.49
N LYS A 350 26.54 -14.18 20.65
CA LYS A 350 26.44 -14.84 21.95
C LYS A 350 27.44 -14.26 22.95
N GLU A 351 28.70 -14.08 22.54
CA GLU A 351 29.72 -13.46 23.38
C GLU A 351 29.35 -12.03 23.84
N ARG A 352 28.72 -11.25 22.95
CA ARG A 352 28.22 -9.91 23.29
C ARG A 352 27.03 -9.95 24.26
N ASP A 353 26.11 -10.89 24.06
CA ASP A 353 24.93 -11.01 24.91
C ASP A 353 25.35 -11.51 26.32
N ASP A 354 26.31 -12.43 26.40
CA ASP A 354 26.90 -12.96 27.66
C ASP A 354 27.74 -11.90 28.41
N SER A 355 28.29 -10.89 27.72
CA SER A 355 29.05 -9.79 28.35
C SER A 355 28.17 -8.62 28.81
N ASN A 356 26.93 -8.55 28.34
CA ASN A 356 25.94 -7.54 28.72
C ASN A 356 24.93 -8.05 29.78
N SER A 357 24.94 -9.36 30.09
CA SER A 357 24.18 -9.98 31.20
C SER A 357 24.99 -9.97 32.49
#